data_AF-A0A2E3QQZ3-F1
#
_entry.id   AF-A0A2E3QQZ3-F1
#
_cell.length_a   1.000
_cell.length_b   1.000
_cell.length_c   1.000
_cell.angle_alpha   90.00
_cell.angle_beta   90.00
_cell.angle_gamma   90.00
#
_symmetry.space_group_name_H-M   'P 1'
#
loop_
_entity.id
_entity.type
_entity.pdbx_description
1 polymer ?
#
loop_
_entity_poly.entity_id
_entity_poly.type
_entity_poly.pdbx_seq_one_letter_code
_entity_poly.pdbx_strand_id
1 'polypeptide(L)'
;MRPDALPVRPLASRAVLPPDAVAALFGPGATLRPSATAEVVRLGAAVGRVAVETGAALALWVDATDAIAGAASLRGPVGAIGPVTAKSVRSRLALPDGLRRAWGIGDVATVGLGPLAVGLPVETGPEVRVEAERALWLAADRPETARWLPGVDLAPPAPDADAEAGVVVIERRVVTETDVRQARLKHRRIRLTPGQIVTPAAQTLGREAGIFVG
;
A
#
# COMPACT_ATOMS: atom_id res chain seq x y z
N MET A 1 2.75 -22.06 22.67
CA MET A 1 2.54 -21.18 21.50
C MET A 1 2.03 -19.84 22.02
N ARG A 2 2.62 -18.70 21.60
CA ARG A 2 2.12 -17.37 21.99
C ARG A 2 0.89 -17.04 21.14
N PRO A 3 -0.22 -16.57 21.73
CA PRO A 3 -1.51 -16.37 21.04
C PRO A 3 -1.50 -15.26 19.97
N ASP A 4 -0.42 -14.49 19.84
CA ASP A 4 -0.36 -13.28 19.00
C ASP A 4 0.51 -13.43 17.74
N ALA A 5 1.04 -14.63 17.47
CA ALA A 5 1.91 -14.90 16.33
C ALA A 5 1.08 -15.21 15.08
N LEU A 6 1.11 -14.30 14.11
CA LEU A 6 0.42 -14.43 12.83
C LEU A 6 1.41 -14.98 11.79
N PRO A 7 1.06 -16.04 11.03
CA PRO A 7 1.89 -16.50 9.92
C PRO A 7 2.11 -15.40 8.90
N VAL A 8 3.35 -15.25 8.40
CA VAL A 8 3.65 -14.30 7.33
C VAL A 8 3.95 -15.09 6.06
N ARG A 9 3.30 -14.70 4.96
CA ARG A 9 3.52 -15.25 3.63
C ARG A 9 4.09 -14.15 2.74
N PRO A 10 5.29 -14.34 2.15
CA PRO A 10 5.76 -13.43 1.12
C PRO A 10 4.84 -13.51 -0.10
N LEU A 11 4.43 -12.36 -0.60
CA LEU A 11 3.72 -12.23 -1.85
C LEU A 11 4.71 -12.36 -3.01
N ALA A 12 4.21 -12.88 -4.12
CA ALA A 12 4.97 -13.02 -5.36
C ALA A 12 4.10 -12.58 -6.54
N SER A 13 4.78 -12.15 -7.60
CA SER A 13 4.16 -11.83 -8.89
C SER A 13 3.38 -13.04 -9.44
N ARG A 14 2.15 -12.80 -9.90
CA ARG A 14 1.22 -13.84 -10.36
C ARG A 14 0.26 -13.33 -11.43
N ALA A 15 -0.26 -14.25 -12.23
CA ALA A 15 -1.34 -13.98 -13.18
C ALA A 15 -2.52 -14.93 -12.96
N VAL A 16 -3.73 -14.39 -13.03
CA VAL A 16 -4.97 -15.17 -13.09
C VAL A 16 -5.48 -15.11 -14.52
N LEU A 17 -5.75 -16.27 -15.09
CA LEU A 17 -6.12 -16.44 -16.50
C LEU A 17 -7.52 -17.04 -16.62
N PRO A 18 -8.41 -16.46 -17.44
CA PRO A 18 -9.64 -17.10 -17.85
C PRO A 18 -9.37 -18.28 -18.79
N PRO A 19 -10.33 -19.23 -18.95
CA PRO A 19 -10.10 -20.46 -19.71
C PRO A 19 -9.65 -20.24 -21.16
N ASP A 20 -10.15 -19.19 -21.81
CA ASP A 20 -9.75 -18.75 -23.15
C ASP A 20 -8.29 -18.25 -23.18
N ALA A 21 -7.87 -17.48 -22.18
CA ALA A 21 -6.47 -17.06 -22.05
C ALA A 21 -5.53 -18.22 -21.73
N VAL A 22 -5.98 -19.20 -20.93
CA VAL A 22 -5.24 -20.45 -20.70
C VAL A 22 -5.07 -21.19 -22.04
N ALA A 23 -6.15 -21.32 -22.82
CA ALA A 23 -6.08 -21.96 -24.13
C ALA A 23 -5.15 -21.22 -25.11
N ALA A 24 -5.17 -19.89 -25.09
CA ALA A 24 -4.32 -19.06 -25.94
C ALA A 24 -2.81 -19.17 -25.58
N LEU A 25 -2.48 -19.26 -24.29
CA LEU A 25 -1.08 -19.31 -23.83
C LEU A 25 -0.50 -20.72 -23.81
N PHE A 26 -1.31 -21.72 -23.46
CA PHE A 26 -0.87 -23.09 -23.19
C PHE A 26 -1.46 -24.15 -24.14
N GLY A 27 -2.37 -23.76 -25.03
CA GLY A 27 -3.02 -24.64 -26.01
C GLY A 27 -4.45 -25.06 -25.62
N PRO A 28 -5.30 -25.44 -26.59
CA PRO A 28 -6.68 -25.82 -26.34
C PRO A 28 -6.76 -27.08 -25.44
N GLY A 29 -7.64 -27.04 -24.44
CA GLY A 29 -7.80 -28.14 -23.47
C GLY A 29 -6.66 -28.27 -22.46
N ALA A 30 -5.71 -27.32 -22.42
CA ALA A 30 -4.63 -27.35 -21.46
C ALA A 30 -5.16 -27.24 -20.02
N THR A 31 -4.71 -28.16 -19.16
CA THR A 31 -4.89 -28.08 -17.71
C THR A 31 -3.61 -27.52 -17.09
N LEU A 32 -3.71 -26.42 -16.34
CA LEU A 32 -2.54 -25.81 -15.70
C LEU A 32 -1.99 -26.74 -14.61
N ARG A 33 -0.68 -27.00 -14.66
CA ARG A 33 0.04 -27.63 -13.55
C ARG A 33 0.24 -26.61 -12.42
N PRO A 34 0.41 -27.03 -11.16
CA PRO A 34 0.71 -26.11 -10.06
C PRO A 34 1.98 -25.26 -10.27
N SER A 35 2.91 -25.74 -11.10
CA SER A 35 4.16 -25.05 -11.46
C SER A 35 4.07 -24.27 -12.78
N ALA A 36 2.88 -24.11 -13.35
CA ALA A 36 2.72 -23.40 -14.61
C ALA A 36 3.11 -21.93 -14.45
N THR A 37 3.87 -21.42 -15.42
CA THR A 37 4.32 -20.02 -15.44
C THR A 37 4.10 -19.42 -16.83
N ALA A 38 3.96 -18.09 -16.87
CA ALA A 38 3.98 -17.31 -18.09
C ALA A 38 5.09 -16.25 -17.99
N GLU A 39 5.70 -15.93 -19.13
CA GLU A 39 6.64 -14.82 -19.24
C GLU A 39 5.88 -13.51 -19.33
N VAL A 40 6.29 -12.53 -18.54
CA VAL A 40 5.81 -11.16 -18.69
C VAL A 40 6.72 -10.48 -19.69
N VAL A 41 6.14 -9.96 -20.76
CA VAL A 41 6.84 -9.28 -21.85
C VAL A 41 6.46 -7.81 -21.84
N ARG A 42 7.47 -6.94 -21.86
CA ARG A 42 7.30 -5.48 -21.91
C ARG A 42 8.22 -4.92 -22.97
N LEU A 43 7.67 -4.08 -23.86
CA LEU A 43 8.43 -3.47 -24.97
C LEU A 43 9.20 -4.52 -25.80
N GLY A 44 8.61 -5.71 -26.00
CA GLY A 44 9.20 -6.81 -26.75
C GLY A 44 10.23 -7.68 -25.99
N ALA A 45 10.61 -7.32 -24.76
CA ALA A 45 11.56 -8.08 -23.95
C ALA A 45 10.86 -8.83 -22.81
N ALA A 46 11.31 -10.06 -22.53
CA ALA A 46 10.89 -10.78 -21.33
C ALA A 46 11.53 -10.14 -20.11
N VAL A 47 10.68 -9.66 -19.19
CA VAL A 47 11.09 -8.94 -17.98
C VAL A 47 10.96 -9.79 -16.71
N GLY A 48 10.23 -10.90 -16.79
CA GLY A 48 10.10 -11.84 -15.68
C GLY A 48 9.22 -13.03 -16.02
N ARG A 49 9.07 -13.92 -15.03
CA ARG A 49 8.12 -15.04 -15.07
C ARG A 49 7.21 -14.96 -13.87
N VAL A 50 5.93 -15.22 -14.10
CA VAL A 50 4.89 -15.22 -13.06
C VAL A 50 4.20 -16.57 -13.02
N ALA A 51 3.84 -17.02 -11.82
CA ALA A 51 2.98 -18.18 -11.65
C ALA A 51 1.60 -17.88 -12.25
N VAL A 52 0.98 -18.87 -12.89
CA VAL A 52 -0.36 -18.73 -13.46
C VAL A 52 -1.38 -19.58 -12.70
N GLU A 53 -2.54 -18.99 -12.47
CA GLU A 53 -3.71 -19.64 -11.87
C GLU A 53 -4.91 -19.46 -12.80
N THR A 54 -5.88 -20.37 -12.72
CA THR A 54 -7.15 -20.22 -13.46
C THR A 54 -8.13 -19.39 -12.64
N GLY A 55 -8.85 -18.48 -13.30
CA GLY A 55 -9.92 -17.72 -12.66
C GLY A 55 -10.92 -17.18 -13.67
N ALA A 56 -11.86 -16.35 -13.23
CA ALA A 56 -12.94 -15.86 -14.09
C ALA A 56 -12.50 -14.70 -15.01
N ALA A 57 -11.47 -13.95 -14.63
CA ALA A 57 -11.04 -12.75 -15.33
C ALA A 57 -9.52 -12.66 -15.39
N LEU A 58 -9.03 -12.05 -16.47
CA LEU A 58 -7.61 -11.87 -16.67
C LEU A 58 -7.08 -10.78 -15.74
N ALA A 59 -6.07 -11.11 -14.94
CA ALA A 59 -5.42 -10.17 -14.05
C ALA A 59 -3.94 -10.50 -13.87
N LEU A 60 -3.10 -9.46 -13.85
CA LEU A 60 -1.66 -9.57 -13.62
C LEU A 60 -1.29 -8.72 -12.41
N TRP A 61 -0.68 -9.35 -11.40
CA TRP A 61 -0.07 -8.67 -10.26
C TRP A 61 1.43 -8.85 -10.29
N VAL A 62 2.15 -7.75 -10.12
CA VAL A 62 3.62 -7.75 -10.12
C VAL A 62 4.14 -7.05 -8.88
N ASP A 63 5.15 -7.64 -8.25
CA ASP A 63 5.88 -7.03 -7.14
C ASP A 63 6.60 -5.76 -7.62
N ALA A 64 6.62 -4.72 -6.78
CA ALA A 64 7.32 -3.47 -7.09
C ALA A 64 8.80 -3.68 -7.37
N THR A 65 9.45 -4.68 -6.76
CA THR A 65 10.86 -5.01 -7.03
C THR A 65 11.10 -5.53 -8.44
N ASP A 66 10.08 -6.08 -9.10
CA ASP A 66 10.19 -6.61 -10.46
C ASP A 66 10.01 -5.50 -11.53
N ALA A 67 9.78 -4.24 -11.11
CA ALA A 67 9.83 -3.02 -11.93
C ALA A 67 8.91 -2.97 -13.18
N ILE A 68 7.72 -3.57 -13.11
CA ILE A 68 6.74 -3.55 -14.21
C ILE A 68 5.57 -2.62 -13.85
N ALA A 69 5.54 -1.45 -14.50
CA ALA A 69 4.42 -0.51 -14.44
C ALA A 69 3.80 -0.34 -15.84
N GLY A 70 2.46 -0.38 -15.91
CA GLY A 70 1.69 -0.13 -17.13
C GLY A 70 1.35 -1.38 -17.94
N ALA A 71 1.18 -1.21 -19.25
CA ALA A 71 0.81 -2.29 -20.16
C ALA A 71 1.97 -3.27 -20.38
N ALA A 72 1.65 -4.56 -20.32
CA ALA A 72 2.53 -5.67 -20.63
C ALA A 72 1.77 -6.70 -21.48
N SER A 73 2.46 -7.72 -21.96
CA SER A 73 1.83 -8.93 -22.49
C SER A 73 2.29 -10.14 -21.69
N LEU A 74 1.50 -11.21 -21.73
CA LEU A 74 1.88 -12.51 -21.20
C LEU A 74 2.22 -13.42 -22.37
N ARG A 75 3.33 -14.14 -22.28
CA ARG A 75 3.77 -15.14 -23.25
C ARG A 75 3.85 -16.50 -22.57
N GLY A 76 3.15 -17.46 -23.13
CA GLY A 76 3.17 -18.86 -22.74
C GLY A 76 3.90 -19.71 -23.78
N PRO A 77 3.89 -21.04 -23.60
CA PRO A 77 4.55 -21.96 -24.52
C PRO A 77 3.99 -21.95 -25.96
N VAL A 78 2.69 -21.68 -26.12
CA VAL A 78 1.99 -21.79 -27.41
C VAL A 78 1.69 -20.43 -28.03
N GLY A 79 1.54 -19.38 -27.21
CA GLY A 79 1.12 -18.07 -27.69
C GLY A 79 1.38 -16.94 -26.72
N ALA A 80 0.86 -15.76 -27.06
CA ALA A 80 0.93 -14.57 -26.23
C ALA A 80 -0.41 -13.85 -26.21
N ILE A 81 -0.70 -13.14 -25.12
CA ILE A 81 -1.88 -12.31 -24.95
C ILE A 81 -1.48 -10.91 -24.47
N GLY A 82 -2.13 -9.88 -24.99
CA GLY A 82 -1.89 -8.50 -24.59
C GLY A 82 -2.72 -7.50 -25.41
N PRO A 83 -2.76 -6.22 -25.00
CA PRO A 83 -2.13 -5.67 -23.79
C PRO A 83 -2.90 -6.01 -22.50
N VAL A 84 -2.16 -6.28 -21.42
CA VAL A 84 -2.63 -6.53 -20.06
C VAL A 84 -2.09 -5.44 -19.14
N THR A 85 -2.95 -4.83 -18.33
CA THR A 85 -2.51 -3.88 -17.30
C THR A 85 -2.02 -4.63 -16.07
N ALA A 86 -0.75 -4.42 -15.70
CA ALA A 86 -0.21 -4.94 -14.45
C ALA A 86 -0.64 -4.07 -13.26
N LYS A 87 -1.12 -4.71 -12.19
CA LYS A 87 -1.37 -4.10 -10.88
C LYS A 87 -0.19 -4.39 -9.96
N SER A 88 0.12 -3.47 -9.06
CA SER A 88 1.12 -3.74 -8.02
C SER A 88 0.57 -4.73 -7.00
N VAL A 89 1.41 -5.67 -6.57
CA VAL A 89 1.20 -6.45 -5.35
C VAL A 89 1.19 -5.49 -4.16
N ARG A 90 0.29 -5.70 -3.19
CA ARG A 90 0.21 -4.90 -1.97
C ARG A 90 0.12 -5.77 -0.73
N SER A 91 0.83 -5.37 0.31
CA SER A 91 0.84 -6.01 1.62
C SER A 91 -0.51 -5.85 2.31
N ARG A 92 -0.97 -6.88 3.03
CA ARG A 92 -2.28 -6.90 3.70
C ARG A 92 -2.33 -7.91 4.84
N LEU A 93 -3.29 -7.73 5.73
CA LEU A 93 -3.69 -8.73 6.71
C LEU A 93 -4.93 -9.47 6.17
N ALA A 94 -4.79 -10.77 5.90
CA ALA A 94 -5.93 -11.64 5.60
C ALA A 94 -6.51 -12.18 6.91
N LEU A 95 -7.82 -11.99 7.12
CA LEU A 95 -8.49 -12.34 8.36
C LEU A 95 -9.91 -12.85 8.08
N PRO A 96 -10.36 -13.94 8.73
CA PRO A 96 -11.78 -14.35 8.66
C PRO A 96 -12.69 -13.28 9.26
N ASP A 97 -13.84 -13.01 8.62
CA ASP A 97 -14.78 -11.95 9.05
C ASP A 97 -15.27 -12.11 10.49
N GLY A 98 -15.45 -13.35 10.95
CA GLY A 98 -15.82 -13.64 12.33
C GLY A 98 -14.75 -13.17 13.31
N LEU A 99 -13.49 -13.41 12.98
CA LEU A 99 -12.35 -13.04 13.81
C LEU A 99 -12.08 -11.53 13.75
N ARG A 100 -12.22 -10.92 12.57
CA ARG A 100 -12.17 -9.46 12.38
C ARG A 100 -13.12 -8.74 13.33
N ARG A 101 -14.37 -9.18 13.39
CA ARG A 101 -15.39 -8.63 14.29
C ARG A 101 -15.08 -8.90 15.76
N ALA A 102 -14.66 -10.12 16.09
CA ALA A 102 -14.32 -10.50 17.46
C ALA A 102 -13.15 -9.68 18.03
N TRP A 103 -12.19 -9.31 17.19
CA TRP A 103 -11.02 -8.51 17.58
C TRP A 103 -11.22 -7.00 17.43
N GLY A 104 -12.39 -6.56 16.94
CA GLY A 104 -12.68 -5.14 16.74
C GLY A 104 -11.76 -4.47 15.71
N ILE A 105 -11.26 -5.22 14.72
CA ILE A 105 -10.31 -4.72 13.74
C ILE A 105 -11.05 -4.00 12.61
N GLY A 106 -10.68 -2.73 12.40
CA GLY A 106 -11.18 -1.89 11.31
C GLY A 106 -10.65 -2.28 9.94
N ASP A 107 -10.56 -1.32 9.01
CA ASP A 107 -10.04 -1.56 7.66
C ASP A 107 -8.50 -1.61 7.60
N VAL A 108 -7.84 -1.14 8.66
CA VAL A 108 -6.39 -1.15 8.80
C VAL A 108 -6.03 -1.76 10.16
N ALA A 109 -4.95 -2.54 10.15
CA ALA A 109 -4.43 -3.30 11.26
C ALA A 109 -2.94 -3.04 11.41
N THR A 110 -2.48 -2.70 12.62
CA THR A 110 -1.04 -2.57 12.87
C THR A 110 -0.44 -3.90 13.28
N VAL A 111 0.57 -4.33 12.52
CA VAL A 111 1.33 -5.54 12.80
C VAL A 111 2.80 -5.22 12.98
N GLY A 112 3.42 -5.90 13.94
CA GLY A 112 4.87 -5.95 14.09
C GLY A 112 5.43 -7.00 13.13
N LEU A 113 6.30 -6.60 12.22
CA LEU A 113 6.95 -7.44 11.24
C LEU A 113 8.47 -7.32 11.46
N GLY A 114 9.05 -8.28 12.19
CA GLY A 114 10.45 -8.20 12.61
C GLY A 114 10.74 -6.89 13.39
N PRO A 115 11.69 -6.05 12.96
CA PRO A 115 11.98 -4.76 13.57
C PRO A 115 10.98 -3.64 13.19
N LEU A 116 10.05 -3.90 12.27
CA LEU A 116 9.14 -2.90 11.73
C LEU A 116 7.76 -2.98 12.39
N ALA A 117 7.09 -1.85 12.54
CA ALA A 117 5.66 -1.79 12.80
C ALA A 117 4.98 -1.18 11.57
N VAL A 118 3.95 -1.84 11.05
CA VAL A 118 3.35 -1.51 9.75
C VAL A 118 1.83 -1.54 9.86
N GLY A 119 1.18 -0.49 9.37
CA GLY A 119 -0.26 -0.49 9.15
C GLY A 119 -0.58 -1.21 7.84
N LEU A 120 -1.37 -2.28 7.91
CA LEU A 120 -1.77 -3.07 6.77
C LEU A 120 -3.28 -3.00 6.55
N PRO A 121 -3.75 -2.87 5.29
CA PRO A 121 -5.16 -3.04 4.99
C PRO A 121 -5.62 -4.45 5.36
N VAL A 122 -6.86 -4.54 5.84
CA VAL A 122 -7.48 -5.79 6.28
C VAL A 122 -8.41 -6.28 5.19
N GLU A 123 -8.13 -7.49 4.69
CA GLU A 123 -8.97 -8.18 3.72
C GLU A 123 -9.58 -9.45 4.33
N THR A 124 -10.80 -9.77 3.91
CA THR A 124 -11.45 -11.01 4.29
C THR A 124 -10.73 -12.19 3.66
N GLY A 125 -10.33 -13.15 4.49
CA GLY A 125 -9.65 -14.37 4.04
C GLY A 125 -10.08 -15.60 4.85
N PRO A 126 -9.86 -16.81 4.30
CA PRO A 126 -10.22 -18.05 5.00
C PRO A 126 -9.30 -18.35 6.21
N GLU A 127 -8.12 -17.75 6.24
CA GLU A 127 -7.09 -17.99 7.26
C GLU A 127 -6.53 -16.66 7.77
N VAL A 128 -6.03 -16.67 9.01
CA VAL A 128 -5.31 -15.54 9.59
C VAL A 128 -3.87 -15.56 9.12
N ARG A 129 -3.45 -14.57 8.33
CA ARG A 129 -2.05 -14.41 7.91
C ARG A 129 -1.74 -13.01 7.41
N VAL A 130 -0.49 -12.61 7.55
CA VAL A 130 0.05 -11.41 6.91
C VAL A 130 0.59 -11.80 5.54
N GLU A 131 0.12 -11.13 4.49
CA GLU A 131 0.67 -11.26 3.16
C GLU A 131 1.55 -10.03 2.89
N ALA A 132 2.86 -10.22 2.75
CA ALA A 132 3.83 -9.13 2.68
C ALA A 132 4.52 -9.06 1.32
N GLU A 133 4.58 -7.88 0.71
CA GLU A 133 5.41 -7.61 -0.46
C GLU A 133 6.87 -8.01 -0.22
N ARG A 134 7.60 -8.37 -1.28
CA ARG A 134 9.00 -8.80 -1.15
C ARG A 134 9.89 -7.72 -0.56
N ALA A 135 9.71 -6.46 -0.96
CA ALA A 135 10.46 -5.33 -0.40
C ALA A 135 10.25 -5.21 1.12
N LEU A 136 8.99 -5.30 1.57
CA LEU A 136 8.64 -5.23 2.98
C LEU A 136 9.19 -6.44 3.76
N TRP A 137 9.04 -7.65 3.21
CA TRP A 137 9.57 -8.88 3.78
C TRP A 137 11.09 -8.81 3.98
N LEU A 138 11.82 -8.31 2.98
CA LEU A 138 13.27 -8.14 3.06
C LEU A 138 13.66 -7.05 4.06
N ALA A 139 12.96 -5.91 4.07
CA ALA A 139 13.22 -4.82 5.01
C ALA A 139 12.95 -5.23 6.47
N ALA A 140 12.02 -6.16 6.69
CA ALA A 140 11.68 -6.71 7.98
C ALA A 140 12.58 -7.87 8.44
N ASP A 141 13.68 -8.13 7.70
CA ASP A 141 14.61 -9.23 7.93
C ASP A 141 13.97 -10.63 7.88
N ARG A 142 13.11 -10.84 6.87
CA ARG A 142 12.45 -12.13 6.55
C ARG A 142 11.71 -12.77 7.74
N PRO A 143 10.75 -12.06 8.35
CA PRO A 143 10.10 -12.56 9.55
C PRO A 143 9.03 -13.59 9.17
N GLU A 144 9.23 -14.83 9.63
CA GLU A 144 8.28 -15.94 9.43
C GLU A 144 6.96 -15.75 10.19
N THR A 145 6.97 -14.92 11.23
CA THR A 145 5.78 -14.57 12.01
C THR A 145 5.72 -13.07 12.27
N ALA A 146 4.51 -12.53 12.20
CA ALA A 146 4.18 -11.18 12.60
C ALA A 146 3.53 -11.20 13.98
N ARG A 147 3.61 -10.09 14.69
CA ARG A 147 2.98 -9.88 15.98
C ARG A 147 1.79 -8.95 15.82
N TRP A 148 0.64 -9.35 16.37
CA TRP A 148 -0.48 -8.42 16.50
C TRP A 148 -0.14 -7.28 17.49
N LEU A 149 -0.33 -6.03 17.09
CA LEU A 149 -0.08 -4.84 17.91
C LEU A 149 -1.39 -4.07 18.13
N PRO A 150 -2.29 -4.56 19.01
CA PRO A 150 -3.55 -3.90 19.27
C PRO A 150 -3.34 -2.50 19.85
N GLY A 151 -4.16 -1.54 19.43
CA GLY A 151 -4.13 -0.17 19.96
C GLY A 151 -2.96 0.70 19.49
N VAL A 152 -2.10 0.19 18.61
CA VAL A 152 -1.07 1.02 17.94
C VAL A 152 -1.68 1.55 16.65
N ASP A 153 -1.97 2.84 16.61
CA ASP A 153 -2.38 3.51 15.37
C ASP A 153 -1.17 4.12 14.67
N LEU A 154 -0.83 3.58 13.51
CA LEU A 154 0.19 4.13 12.60
C LEU A 154 -0.44 4.91 11.44
N ALA A 155 -1.77 4.90 11.31
CA ALA A 155 -2.42 5.76 10.37
C ALA A 155 -2.13 7.22 10.78
N PRO A 156 -1.84 8.11 9.82
CA PRO A 156 -1.89 9.53 10.13
C PRO A 156 -3.29 9.83 10.70
N PRO A 157 -3.41 10.68 11.74
CA PRO A 157 -4.71 11.04 12.28
C PRO A 157 -5.60 11.47 11.13
N ALA A 158 -6.84 10.97 11.11
CA ALA A 158 -7.80 11.33 10.07
C ALA A 158 -7.78 12.86 9.91
N PRO A 159 -7.65 13.39 8.68
CA PRO A 159 -7.80 14.82 8.49
C PRO A 159 -9.17 15.19 9.06
N ASP A 160 -9.18 16.09 10.05
CA ASP A 160 -10.41 16.58 10.66
C ASP A 160 -11.37 16.92 9.51
N ALA A 161 -12.63 16.48 9.58
CA ALA A 161 -13.64 16.81 8.56
C ALA A 161 -13.84 18.35 8.43
N ASP A 162 -13.35 19.11 9.42
CA ASP A 162 -13.26 20.57 9.41
C ASP A 162 -12.00 21.10 8.68
N ALA A 163 -11.19 20.26 8.02
CA ALA A 163 -10.02 20.68 7.25
C ALA A 163 -10.38 21.48 5.98
N GLU A 164 -11.65 21.55 5.58
CA GLU A 164 -12.14 22.59 4.66
C GLU A 164 -12.04 24.00 5.26
N ALA A 165 -11.78 24.14 6.55
CA ALA A 165 -11.35 25.37 7.20
C ALA A 165 -9.89 25.30 7.67
N GLY A 166 -8.96 24.88 6.79
CA GLY A 166 -7.48 24.90 6.99
C GLY A 166 -6.84 26.29 7.26
N VAL A 167 -7.68 27.23 7.65
CA VAL A 167 -7.62 28.59 8.18
C VAL A 167 -7.29 28.78 9.66
N VAL A 168 -6.03 28.75 10.15
CA VAL A 168 -5.77 29.22 11.52
C VAL A 168 -5.66 30.74 11.54
N VAL A 169 -6.59 31.40 12.24
CA VAL A 169 -6.48 32.81 12.61
C VAL A 169 -5.82 32.88 13.97
N ILE A 170 -4.66 33.52 14.04
CA ILE A 170 -4.00 33.79 15.32
C ILE A 170 -4.60 35.07 15.86
N GLU A 171 -5.31 35.04 16.98
CA GLU A 171 -5.95 36.25 17.55
C GLU A 171 -4.94 37.21 18.20
N ARG A 172 -3.70 36.76 18.40
CA ARG A 172 -2.61 37.56 18.98
C ARG A 172 -2.02 38.54 17.95
N ARG A 173 -1.54 39.68 18.43
CA ARG A 173 -0.90 40.73 17.61
C ARG A 173 0.44 40.30 16.99
N VAL A 174 1.12 39.32 17.58
CA VAL A 174 2.45 38.86 17.14
C VAL A 174 2.40 37.38 16.75
N VAL A 175 2.89 37.07 15.55
CA VAL A 175 3.04 35.71 15.02
C VAL A 175 4.49 35.26 15.18
N THR A 176 4.69 34.18 15.92
CA THR A 176 6.01 33.65 16.30
C THR A 176 6.40 32.41 15.48
N GLU A 177 7.68 32.04 15.51
CA GLU A 177 8.17 30.84 14.84
C GLU A 177 7.47 29.57 15.34
N THR A 178 7.19 29.51 16.65
CA THR A 178 6.45 28.40 17.27
C THR A 178 5.07 28.23 16.66
N ASP A 179 4.39 29.33 16.33
CA ASP A 179 3.06 29.29 15.72
C ASP A 179 3.12 28.68 14.31
N VAL A 180 4.14 29.04 13.54
CA VAL A 180 4.39 28.47 12.21
C VAL A 180 4.79 27.00 12.30
N ARG A 181 5.61 26.59 13.27
CA ARG A 181 5.94 25.18 13.51
C ARG A 181 4.72 24.36 13.90
N GLN A 182 3.86 24.89 14.78
CA GLN A 182 2.62 24.24 15.19
C GLN A 182 1.62 24.14 14.03
N ALA A 183 1.48 25.20 13.22
CA ALA A 183 0.65 25.17 12.03
C ALA A 183 1.17 24.13 11.02
N ARG A 184 2.49 24.06 10.81
CA ARG A 184 3.14 23.06 9.97
C ARG A 184 2.89 21.63 10.45
N LEU A 185 3.11 21.37 11.74
CA LEU A 185 2.88 20.06 12.36
C LEU A 185 1.42 19.62 12.23
N LYS A 186 0.49 20.57 12.26
CA LYS A 186 -0.95 20.32 12.15
C LYS A 186 -1.48 20.40 10.71
N HIS A 187 -0.61 20.58 9.71
CA HIS A 187 -0.97 20.78 8.30
C HIS A 187 -1.98 21.92 8.05
N ARG A 188 -1.92 22.98 8.85
CA ARG A 188 -2.81 24.15 8.75
C ARG A 188 -2.08 25.33 8.13
N ARG A 189 -2.83 26.19 7.43
CA ARG A 189 -2.35 27.49 6.92
C ARG A 189 -2.66 28.58 7.94
N ILE A 190 -1.91 29.67 7.90
CA ILE A 190 -2.10 30.84 8.78
C ILE A 190 -2.64 31.99 7.93
N ARG A 191 -3.82 32.51 8.28
CA ARG A 191 -4.34 33.77 7.72
C ARG A 191 -3.83 34.90 8.58
N LEU A 192 -3.07 35.80 7.97
CA LEU A 192 -2.60 37.01 8.63
C LEU A 192 -3.71 38.07 8.58
N THR A 193 -4.09 38.61 9.74
CA THR A 193 -4.99 39.76 9.79
C THR A 193 -4.20 41.06 9.63
N PRO A 194 -4.77 42.09 8.98
CA PRO A 194 -4.13 43.40 8.88
C PRO A 194 -3.70 43.94 10.25
N GLY A 195 -2.44 44.37 10.38
CA GLY A 195 -1.87 44.90 11.63
C GLY A 195 -1.15 43.88 12.52
N GLN A 196 -1.07 42.60 12.12
CA GLN A 196 -0.22 41.62 12.79
C GLN A 196 1.27 41.80 12.49
N ILE A 197 2.08 41.62 13.52
CA ILE A 197 3.54 41.64 13.42
C ILE A 197 4.03 40.20 13.31
N VAL A 198 4.59 39.82 12.17
CA VAL A 198 5.23 38.52 11.98
C VAL A 198 6.70 38.66 12.35
N THR A 199 7.18 37.85 13.30
CA THR A 199 8.60 37.86 13.67
C THR A 199 9.47 37.42 12.48
N PRO A 200 10.73 37.90 12.34
CA PRO A 200 11.58 37.54 11.20
C PRO A 200 11.75 36.03 11.01
N ALA A 201 11.92 35.27 12.10
CA ALA A 201 12.04 33.82 12.07
C ALA A 201 10.74 33.13 11.56
N ALA A 202 9.57 33.60 12.01
CA ALA A 202 8.29 33.13 11.53
C ALA A 202 8.06 33.45 10.05
N GLN A 203 8.53 34.62 9.60
CA GLN A 203 8.39 35.06 8.22
C GLN A 203 9.19 34.18 7.26
N THR A 204 10.45 33.88 7.59
CA THR A 204 11.29 32.97 6.81
C THR A 204 10.69 31.56 6.76
N LEU A 205 10.39 30.99 7.93
CA LEU A 205 9.88 29.63 8.05
C LEU A 205 8.52 29.46 7.33
N GLY A 206 7.62 30.44 7.49
CA GLY A 206 6.28 30.38 6.91
C GLY A 206 6.29 30.60 5.39
N ARG A 207 7.25 31.36 4.86
CA ARG A 207 7.44 31.53 3.40
C ARG A 207 8.02 30.28 2.76
N GLU A 208 9.04 29.67 3.36
CA GLU A 208 9.64 28.41 2.88
C GLU A 208 8.62 27.26 2.89
N ALA A 209 7.78 27.20 3.92
CA ALA A 209 6.79 26.14 4.07
C ALA A 209 5.47 26.43 3.32
N GLY A 210 5.31 27.60 2.69
CA GLY A 210 4.06 27.98 2.00
C GLY A 210 2.83 28.02 2.91
N ILE A 211 3.00 28.40 4.18
CA ILE A 211 1.97 28.30 5.23
C ILE A 211 1.07 29.54 5.31
N PHE A 212 1.54 30.71 4.87
CA PHE A 212 0.72 31.93 4.90
C PHE A 212 -0.28 31.98 3.74
N VAL A 213 -1.50 32.43 4.04
CA VAL A 213 -2.54 32.77 3.05
C VAL A 213 -2.97 34.22 3.24
N GLY A 214 -3.16 34.92 2.10
CA GLY A 214 -3.57 36.32 2.04
C GLY A 214 -5.02 36.57 2.47
#